data_AF-A0A3D0DRS0-F1
#
_entry.id   AF-A0A3D0DRS0-F1
#
_cell.length_a   1.000
_cell.length_b   1.000
_cell.length_c   1.000
_cell.angle_alpha   90.00
_cell.angle_beta   90.00
_cell.angle_gamma   90.00
#
_symmetry.space_group_name_H-M   'P 1'
#
loop_
_entity.id
_entity.type
_entity.pdbx_description
1 polymer ?
#
loop_
_entity_poly.entity_id
_entity_poly.type
_entity_poly.pdbx_seq_one_letter_code
_entity_poly.pdbx_strand_id
1 'polypeptide(L)' 'MDEVQEHPAPAARPRVTRTDLRTCDLVNQAVASIPTLGLQRAAEFLAAMNIPAEIAVRTLVYPHRRRRG' A
#
# COMPACT_ATOMS: atom_id res chain seq x y z
N MET A 1 -12.91 -6.60 44.39
CA MET A 1 -13.67 -5.82 43.38
C MET A 1 -12.62 -5.39 42.40
N ASP A 2 -12.32 -6.25 41.45
CA ASP A 2 -11.24 -6.04 40.49
C ASP A 2 -11.88 -6.20 39.13
N GLU A 3 -12.33 -5.06 38.62
CA GLU A 3 -12.89 -4.91 37.28
C GLU A 3 -11.76 -5.11 36.29
N VAL A 4 -11.65 -6.35 35.79
CA VAL A 4 -10.76 -6.71 34.70
C VAL A 4 -11.22 -5.96 33.46
N GLN A 5 -10.48 -4.90 33.13
CA GLN A 5 -10.64 -4.14 31.89
C GLN A 5 -10.38 -5.07 30.70
N GLU A 6 -11.47 -5.56 30.10
CA GLU A 6 -11.50 -6.22 28.81
C GLU A 6 -10.94 -5.24 27.76
N HIS A 7 -9.66 -5.38 27.45
CA HIS A 7 -9.10 -4.78 26.25
C HIS A 7 -9.78 -5.44 25.05
N PRO A 8 -10.57 -4.72 24.24
CA PRO A 8 -11.10 -5.31 23.02
C PRO A 8 -9.92 -5.67 22.13
N ALA A 9 -9.79 -6.97 21.84
CA ALA A 9 -8.79 -7.50 20.93
C ALA A 9 -8.79 -6.66 19.64
N PRO A 10 -7.62 -6.18 19.17
CA PRO A 10 -7.58 -5.40 17.95
C PRO A 10 -8.13 -6.27 16.83
N ALA A 11 -9.29 -5.85 16.32
CA ALA A 11 -9.99 -6.42 15.18
C ALA A 11 -8.97 -6.94 14.17
N ALA A 12 -9.09 -8.23 13.87
CA ALA A 12 -8.21 -8.99 12.99
C ALA A 12 -7.73 -8.11 11.83
N ARG A 13 -6.52 -7.57 11.96
CA ARG A 13 -5.84 -6.95 10.82
C ARG A 13 -5.80 -8.05 9.77
N PRO A 14 -6.32 -7.84 8.55
CA PRO A 14 -6.15 -8.83 7.49
C PRO A 14 -4.66 -9.15 7.47
N ARG A 15 -4.32 -10.42 7.70
CA ARG A 15 -2.94 -10.92 7.60
C ARG A 15 -2.41 -10.29 6.34
N VAL A 16 -1.40 -9.43 6.47
CA VAL A 16 -0.73 -8.81 5.34
C VAL A 16 -0.15 -9.99 4.58
N THR A 17 -0.92 -10.51 3.62
CA THR A 17 -0.43 -11.36 2.56
C THR A 17 0.73 -10.56 2.04
N ARG A 18 1.96 -11.03 2.29
CA ARG A 18 3.18 -10.38 1.80
C ARG A 18 2.92 -10.09 0.34
N THR A 19 2.64 -8.83 0.02
CA THR A 19 2.39 -8.41 -1.35
C THR A 19 3.60 -8.89 -2.14
N ASP A 20 3.39 -9.68 -3.19
CA ASP A 20 4.47 -10.31 -3.96
C ASP A 20 5.60 -9.32 -4.21
N LEU A 21 6.86 -9.74 -4.01
CA LEU A 21 8.02 -8.86 -4.17
C LEU A 21 8.03 -8.14 -5.52
N ARG A 22 7.49 -8.80 -6.55
CA ARG A 22 7.27 -8.26 -7.90
C ARG A 22 6.35 -7.03 -7.90
N THR A 23 5.22 -7.09 -7.20
CA THR A 23 4.26 -5.99 -7.08
C THR A 23 4.90 -4.80 -6.36
N CYS A 24 5.67 -5.07 -5.31
CA CYS A 24 6.43 -4.03 -4.60
C CYS A 24 7.45 -3.33 -5.50
N ASP A 25 8.18 -4.08 -6.33
CA ASP A 25 9.17 -3.53 -7.25
C ASP A 25 8.52 -2.64 -8.33
N LEU A 26 7.44 -3.11 -8.94
CA LEU A 26 6.66 -2.35 -9.92
C LEU A 26 6.10 -1.04 -9.35
N VAL A 27 5.60 -1.08 -8.11
CA VAL A 27 5.16 0.11 -7.39
C VAL A 27 6.32 1.06 -7.11
N ASN A 28 7.48 0.55 -6.68
CA ASN A 28 8.65 1.39 -6.44
C ASN A 28 9.15 2.04 -7.74
N GLN A 29 9.15 1.31 -8.86
CA GLN A 29 9.49 1.83 -10.17
C GLN A 29 8.51 2.92 -10.62
N ALA A 30 7.21 2.70 -10.44
CA ALA A 30 6.18 3.70 -10.71
C ALA A 30 6.40 4.98 -9.89
N VAL A 31 6.66 4.84 -8.58
CA VAL A 31 6.94 5.97 -7.68
C VAL A 31 8.21 6.72 -8.09
N ALA A 32 9.28 6.01 -8.44
CA ALA A 32 10.52 6.61 -8.91
C ALA A 32 10.36 7.35 -10.24
N SER A 33 9.37 6.95 -11.06
CA SER A 33 9.08 7.58 -12.35
C SER A 33 8.18 8.83 -12.26
N ILE A 34 7.58 9.11 -11.09
CA ILE A 34 6.68 10.27 -10.92
C ILE A 34 7.36 11.60 -11.28
N PRO A 35 8.60 11.91 -10.85
CA PRO A 35 9.24 13.19 -11.16
C PRO A 35 9.45 13.43 -12.67
N THR A 36 9.55 12.36 -13.45
CA THR A 36 9.85 12.42 -14.89
C THR A 36 8.61 12.25 -15.77
N LEU A 37 7.68 11.37 -15.39
CA LEU A 37 6.50 10.99 -16.20
C LEU A 37 5.19 11.56 -15.65
N GLY A 38 5.17 12.00 -14.40
CA GLY A 38 3.97 12.47 -13.71
C GLY A 38 3.12 11.34 -13.12
N LEU A 39 2.20 11.74 -12.24
CA LEU A 39 1.35 10.82 -11.47
C LEU A 39 0.40 10.02 -12.37
N GLN A 40 -0.15 10.64 -13.42
CA GLN A 40 -1.06 10.00 -14.36
C GLN A 40 -0.39 8.82 -15.07
N ARG A 41 0.83 9.01 -15.61
CA ARG A 41 1.59 7.95 -16.26
C ARG A 41 2.01 6.84 -15.30
N ALA A 42 2.36 7.18 -14.06
CA ALA A 42 2.65 6.19 -13.03
C ALA A 42 1.41 5.31 -12.71
N ALA A 43 0.22 5.91 -12.65
CA ALA A 43 -1.02 5.18 -12.45
C ALA A 43 -1.37 4.26 -13.64
N GLU A 44 -1.17 4.74 -14.87
CA GLU A 44 -1.36 3.94 -16.09
C GLU A 44 -0.42 2.74 -16.15
N PHE A 45 0.85 2.91 -15.79
CA PHE A 45 1.82 1.82 -15.73
C PHE A 45 1.39 0.73 -14.74
N LEU A 46 0.91 1.12 -13.55
CA LEU A 46 0.40 0.16 -12.57
C LEU A 46 -0.85 -0.56 -13.07
N ALA A 47 -1.76 0.15 -13.74
CA ALA A 47 -2.95 -0.44 -14.35
C ALA A 47 -2.59 -1.46 -15.46
N ALA A 48 -1.62 -1.12 -16.33
CA ALA A 48 -1.14 -2.02 -17.39
C ALA A 48 -0.49 -3.30 -16.82
N MET A 49 0.09 -3.22 -15.62
CA MET A 49 0.71 -4.33 -14.91
C MET A 49 -0.26 -5.13 -14.02
N ASN A 50 -1.57 -4.90 -14.13
CA ASN A 50 -2.62 -5.53 -13.31
C ASN A 50 -2.47 -5.27 -11.80
N ILE A 51 -1.88 -4.14 -11.42
CA ILE A 51 -1.80 -3.71 -10.02
C ILE A 51 -3.14 -3.09 -9.62
N PRO A 52 -3.75 -3.49 -8.48
CA PRO A 52 -5.02 -2.91 -8.05
C PRO A 52 -4.94 -1.40 -7.84
N ALA A 53 -5.98 -0.69 -8.29
CA ALA A 53 -6.08 0.77 -8.15
C ALA A 53 -6.00 1.24 -6.68
N GLU A 54 -6.49 0.44 -5.74
CA GLU A 54 -6.37 0.72 -4.30
C GLU A 54 -4.90 0.82 -3.85
N ILE A 55 -4.04 -0.09 -4.35
CA ILE A 55 -2.61 -0.09 -4.05
C ILE A 55 -1.95 1.13 -4.69
N ALA A 56 -2.25 1.40 -5.97
CA ALA A 56 -1.74 2.57 -6.69
C ALA A 56 -2.09 3.89 -5.99
N VAL A 57 -3.34 4.08 -5.56
CA VAL A 57 -3.78 5.29 -4.83
C VAL A 57 -3.06 5.40 -3.49
N ARG A 58 -2.97 4.31 -2.72
CA ARG A 58 -2.24 4.32 -1.45
C ARG A 58 -0.77 4.69 -1.63
N THR A 59 -0.13 4.26 -2.72
CA THR A 59 1.29 4.48 -2.95
C THR A 59 1.62 5.82 -3.60
N LEU A 60 0.77 6.29 -4.52
CA LEU A 60 0.98 7.53 -5.27
C LEU A 60 0.45 8.76 -4.52
N VAL A 61 -0.68 8.64 -3.80
CA VAL A 61 -1.34 9.77 -3.14
C VAL A 61 -1.00 9.86 -1.66
N TYR A 62 -0.77 8.73 -0.99
CA TYR A 62 -0.49 8.67 0.45
C TYR A 62 0.80 7.93 0.81
N PRO A 63 1.97 8.40 0.33
CA PRO A 63 3.25 7.73 0.54
C PRO A 63 3.59 7.53 2.03
N HIS A 64 3.16 8.45 2.90
CA HIS A 64 3.39 8.40 4.35
C HIS A 64 2.57 7.33 5.09
N ARG A 65 1.58 6.70 4.44
CA ARG A 65 0.84 5.55 4.99
C ARG A 65 1.50 4.20 4.69
N ARG A 66 2.66 4.17 4.02
CA ARG A 66 3.54 2.98 4.01
C ARG A 66 4.07 2.76 5.43
N ARG A 67 3.26 2.10 6.25
CA ARG A 67 3.62 1.68 7.60
C ARG A 67 4.82 0.74 7.48
N ARG A 68 5.99 1.25 7.89
CA ARG A 68 7.17 0.48 8.28
C ARG A 68 6.69 -0.78 9.01
N GLY A 69 6.87 -1.93 8.38
CA GLY A 69 6.47 -3.25 8.88
C GLY A 69 7.33 -4.28 8.21
#